data_AF-A0A0P9D4Z3-F1
#
_entry.id   AF-A0A0P9D4Z3-F1
#
_cell.length_a   1.000
_cell.length_b   1.000
_cell.length_c   1.000
_cell.angle_alpha   90.00
_cell.angle_beta   90.00
_cell.angle_gamma   90.00
#
_symmetry.space_group_name_H-M   'P 1'
#
loop_
_entity.id
_entity.type
_entity.pdbx_description
1 polymer ?
#
loop_
_entity_poly.entity_id
_entity_poly.type
_entity_poly.pdbx_seq_one_letter_code
_entity_poly.pdbx_strand_id
1 'polypeptide(L)'
;MSNSTTELALRKLVKALRTRAQTDAVSAASGAVSHLENSIDDSVAAHAAQTQHVHGVGDYYVAKSSSPTQFPNWADIQNKPDFLADPISTEPDDDEHLTPFIDFAWLPVADSGETASDKLVRADDPRLSDRPQTMNTAEPIGAGLYVCVFDDGGVARITAAHANDTNHAAMAFIIDSVGYHEDADAYFDGVNAIAQLTTTPAAADVGKTVFLSTTPGYVSLTPPSDPGQLLQPVGRIIKVVSGTTVEVLTVFETQFYL
;
A
#
# COMPACT_ATOMS: atom_id res chain seq x y z
N MET A 1 14.99 67.64 84.99
CA MET A 1 14.79 66.18 84.88
C MET A 1 13.65 65.85 83.90
N SER A 2 13.82 66.07 82.59
CA SER A 2 12.76 65.85 81.57
C SER A 2 13.21 64.96 80.39
N ASN A 3 14.53 64.80 80.15
CA ASN A 3 15.05 64.19 78.92
C ASN A 3 14.94 62.65 78.88
N SER A 4 14.93 61.96 80.02
CA SER A 4 14.89 60.49 80.10
C SER A 4 13.55 59.90 79.60
N THR A 5 12.43 60.56 79.92
CA THR A 5 11.10 60.08 79.56
C THR A 5 10.85 60.20 78.06
N THR A 6 11.30 61.30 77.45
CA THR A 6 11.20 61.55 76.00
C THR A 6 12.07 60.58 75.21
N GLU A 7 13.29 60.30 75.66
CA GLU A 7 14.18 59.32 75.01
C GLU A 7 13.57 57.91 75.03
N LEU A 8 13.02 57.49 76.17
CA LEU A 8 12.35 56.20 76.29
C LEU A 8 11.12 56.11 75.38
N ALA A 9 10.33 57.18 75.28
CA ALA A 9 9.19 57.26 74.38
C ALA A 9 9.62 57.15 72.91
N LEU A 10 10.70 57.83 72.52
CA LEU A 10 11.23 57.78 71.16
C LEU A 10 11.75 56.37 70.81
N ARG A 11 12.48 55.71 71.72
CA ARG A 11 12.94 54.32 71.52
C ARG A 11 11.77 53.35 71.34
N LYS A 12 10.69 53.52 72.12
CA LYS A 12 9.45 52.73 71.97
C LYS A 12 8.78 52.97 70.63
N LEU A 13 8.69 54.23 70.19
CA LEU A 13 8.13 54.59 68.88
C LEU A 13 8.94 54.00 67.74
N VAL A 14 10.27 54.11 67.76
CA VAL A 14 11.16 53.53 66.74
C VAL A 14 11.00 52.01 66.68
N LYS A 15 10.92 51.33 67.83
CA LYS A 15 10.67 49.89 67.88
C LYS A 15 9.30 49.53 67.26
N ALA A 16 8.25 50.27 67.61
CA ALA A 16 6.91 50.05 67.07
C ALA A 16 6.85 50.28 65.55
N LEU A 17 7.51 51.33 65.04
CA LEU A 17 7.62 51.61 63.62
C LEU A 17 8.38 50.49 62.88
N ARG A 18 9.46 49.98 63.47
CA ARG A 18 10.23 48.87 62.88
C ARG A 18 9.41 47.59 62.80
N THR A 19 8.67 47.26 63.85
CA THR A 19 7.77 46.09 63.86
C THR A 19 6.66 46.26 62.82
N ARG A 20 6.03 47.44 62.74
CA ARG A 20 5.01 47.72 61.73
C ARG A 20 5.54 47.58 60.31
N ALA A 21 6.69 48.21 60.02
CA ALA A 21 7.32 48.11 58.69
C ALA A 21 7.65 46.65 58.33
N GLN A 22 8.08 45.83 59.30
CA GLN A 22 8.32 44.41 59.08
C GLN A 22 7.02 43.64 58.79
N THR A 23 5.94 43.90 59.54
CA THR A 23 4.62 43.28 59.29
C THR A 23 4.04 43.68 57.95
N ASP A 24 4.15 44.96 57.57
CA ASP A 24 3.68 45.46 56.29
C ASP A 24 4.45 44.82 55.13
N ALA A 25 5.78 44.67 55.27
CA ALA A 25 6.62 43.98 54.30
C ALA A 25 6.28 42.49 54.16
N VAL A 26 6.03 41.78 55.27
CA VAL A 26 5.61 40.37 55.26
C VAL A 26 4.24 40.21 54.60
N SER A 27 3.29 41.08 54.92
CA SER A 27 1.95 41.07 54.32
C SER A 27 2.00 41.32 52.81
N ALA A 28 2.81 42.28 52.37
CA ALA A 28 2.99 42.57 50.94
C ALA A 28 3.65 41.40 50.20
N ALA A 29 4.67 40.77 50.79
CA ALA A 29 5.31 39.58 50.22
C ALA A 29 4.33 38.40 50.11
N SER A 30 3.53 38.15 51.15
CA SER A 30 2.51 37.08 51.14
C SER A 30 1.44 37.33 50.08
N GLY A 31 1.01 38.59 49.90
CA GLY A 31 0.06 38.95 48.85
C GLY A 31 0.63 38.72 47.46
N ALA A 32 1.88 39.10 47.22
CA ALA A 32 2.55 38.86 45.94
C ALA A 32 2.71 37.36 45.62
N VAL A 33 3.04 36.54 46.63
CA VAL A 33 3.12 35.08 46.47
C VAL A 33 1.75 34.51 46.11
N SER A 34 0.69 34.87 46.84
CA SER A 34 -0.66 34.40 46.54
C SER A 34 -1.15 34.81 45.15
N HIS A 35 -0.81 36.03 44.70
CA HIS A 35 -1.11 36.46 43.33
C HIS A 35 -0.40 35.62 42.28
N LEU A 36 0.86 35.24 42.52
CA LEU A 36 1.61 34.36 41.62
C LEU A 36 1.03 32.95 41.60
N GLU A 37 0.68 32.39 42.77
CA GLU A 37 0.04 31.08 42.88
C GLU A 37 -1.27 31.04 42.09
N ASN A 38 -2.17 32.00 42.32
CA ASN A 38 -3.43 32.08 41.57
C ASN A 38 -3.19 32.25 40.06
N SER A 39 -2.23 33.08 39.65
CA SER A 39 -1.92 33.27 38.24
C SER A 39 -1.36 32.01 37.57
N ILE A 40 -0.60 31.20 38.31
CA ILE A 40 -0.08 29.92 37.82
C ILE A 40 -1.24 28.93 37.69
N ASP A 41 -2.09 28.83 38.71
CA ASP A 41 -3.26 27.93 38.69
C ASP A 41 -4.21 28.29 37.54
N ASP A 42 -4.49 29.57 37.33
CA ASP A 42 -5.30 30.06 36.21
C ASP A 42 -4.66 29.72 34.85
N SER A 43 -3.33 29.88 34.73
CA SER A 43 -2.61 29.53 33.50
C SER A 43 -2.60 28.02 33.22
N VAL A 44 -2.48 27.19 34.26
CA VAL A 44 -2.52 25.73 34.14
C VAL A 44 -3.92 25.27 33.77
N ALA A 45 -4.96 25.85 34.38
CA ALA A 45 -6.35 25.57 34.04
C ALA A 45 -6.67 25.97 32.59
N ALA A 46 -6.22 27.16 32.16
CA ALA A 46 -6.35 27.61 30.79
C ALA A 46 -5.63 26.67 29.79
N HIS A 47 -4.40 26.25 30.11
CA HIS A 47 -3.65 25.31 29.28
C HIS A 47 -4.32 23.92 29.21
N ALA A 48 -4.86 23.41 30.32
CA ALA A 48 -5.56 22.13 30.34
C ALA A 48 -6.85 22.15 29.49
N ALA A 49 -7.54 23.30 29.46
CA ALA A 49 -8.74 23.52 28.66
C ALA A 49 -8.47 23.71 27.16
N GLN A 50 -7.24 24.04 26.76
CA GLN A 50 -6.90 24.15 25.34
C GLN A 50 -6.94 22.78 24.65
N THR A 51 -7.52 22.76 23.44
CA THR A 51 -7.63 21.58 22.58
C THR A 51 -6.86 21.71 21.27
N GLN A 52 -6.25 22.87 21.03
CA GLN A 52 -5.40 23.19 19.88
C GLN A 52 -4.25 24.09 20.36
N HIS A 53 -3.13 24.14 19.63
CA HIS A 53 -1.95 24.96 19.94
C HIS A 53 -1.20 24.61 21.24
N VAL A 54 -1.58 23.50 21.90
CA VAL A 54 -0.89 22.97 23.08
C VAL A 54 0.39 22.30 22.60
N HIS A 55 1.56 22.80 23.02
CA HIS A 55 2.91 22.31 22.62
C HIS A 55 3.50 22.82 21.29
N GLY A 56 3.03 23.94 20.75
CA GLY A 56 3.66 24.57 19.56
C GLY A 56 3.37 23.87 18.24
N VAL A 57 2.40 22.97 18.24
CA VAL A 57 2.02 22.13 17.10
C VAL A 57 0.87 22.80 16.33
N GLY A 58 1.07 24.02 15.82
CA GLY A 58 0.18 24.75 14.87
C GLY A 58 -1.34 24.43 14.92
N ASP A 59 -1.94 24.22 13.74
CA ASP A 59 -3.34 23.78 13.56
C ASP A 59 -3.53 22.25 13.76
N TYR A 60 -2.57 21.57 14.38
CA TYR A 60 -2.64 20.12 14.54
C TYR A 60 -3.52 19.73 15.74
N TYR A 61 -4.35 18.72 15.55
CA TYR A 61 -5.21 18.15 16.57
C TYR A 61 -4.45 17.12 17.40
N VAL A 62 -4.66 17.14 18.72
CA VAL A 62 -4.02 16.22 19.66
C VAL A 62 -5.06 15.22 20.17
N ALA A 63 -4.82 13.93 19.97
CA ALA A 63 -5.60 12.89 20.60
C ALA A 63 -5.24 12.82 22.09
N LYS A 64 -6.21 13.10 22.97
CA LYS A 64 -6.03 12.96 24.42
C LYS A 64 -6.52 11.57 24.83
N SER A 65 -5.64 10.56 24.75
CA SER A 65 -6.00 9.22 25.22
C SER A 65 -6.19 9.22 26.75
N SER A 66 -7.14 8.41 27.22
CA SER A 66 -7.41 8.28 28.66
C SER A 66 -6.34 7.48 29.42
N SER A 67 -5.49 6.76 28.67
CA SER A 67 -4.39 5.93 29.18
C SER A 67 -3.16 6.01 28.27
N PRO A 68 -1.93 5.99 28.82
CA PRO A 68 -0.69 5.96 28.04
C PRO A 68 -0.48 4.63 27.29
N THR A 69 -1.22 3.57 27.62
CA THR A 69 -1.15 2.27 26.94
C THR A 69 -2.25 2.09 25.89
N GLN A 70 -3.17 3.06 25.77
CA GLN A 70 -4.23 3.03 24.78
C GLN A 70 -3.69 3.59 23.46
N PHE A 71 -3.96 2.89 22.36
CA PHE A 71 -3.70 3.45 21.03
C PHE A 71 -4.59 4.69 20.80
N PRO A 72 -4.07 5.75 20.15
CA PRO A 72 -4.87 6.92 19.81
C PRO A 72 -6.10 6.53 18.98
N ASN A 73 -7.30 6.83 19.47
CA ASN A 73 -8.56 6.62 18.73
C ASN A 73 -9.07 7.96 18.15
N TRP A 74 -9.69 7.92 16.97
CA TRP A 74 -10.36 9.07 16.35
C TRP A 74 -11.45 9.71 17.23
N ALA A 75 -12.10 8.92 18.08
CA ALA A 75 -13.04 9.39 19.08
C ALA A 75 -12.38 10.25 20.18
N ASP A 76 -11.09 10.05 20.45
CA ASP A 76 -10.33 10.77 21.49
C ASP A 76 -9.87 12.17 21.02
N ILE A 77 -10.08 12.50 19.75
CA ILE A 77 -9.75 13.81 19.18
C ILE A 77 -10.93 14.77 19.38
N GLN A 78 -10.78 15.70 20.31
CA GLN A 78 -11.76 16.74 20.59
C GLN A 78 -11.77 17.82 19.50
N ASN A 79 -12.96 18.34 19.16
CA ASN A 79 -13.17 19.41 18.18
C ASN A 79 -12.63 19.10 16.77
N LYS A 80 -12.56 17.83 16.39
CA LYS A 80 -12.21 17.41 15.02
C LYS A 80 -13.23 17.99 14.00
N PRO A 81 -12.80 18.33 12.78
CA PRO A 81 -13.69 18.88 11.78
C PRO A 81 -14.61 17.79 11.20
N ASP A 82 -15.89 18.12 11.03
CA ASP A 82 -16.95 17.17 10.63
C ASP A 82 -16.72 16.50 9.26
N PHE A 83 -15.88 17.06 8.39
CA PHE A 83 -15.59 16.47 7.08
C PHE A 83 -14.63 15.27 7.14
N LEU A 84 -13.95 15.07 8.27
CA LEU A 84 -13.20 13.85 8.58
C LEU A 84 -14.09 12.94 9.42
N ALA A 85 -15.25 12.58 8.85
CA ALA A 85 -16.01 11.41 9.31
C ALA A 85 -15.01 10.24 9.41
N ASP A 86 -15.09 9.49 10.50
CA ASP A 86 -14.15 8.43 10.81
C ASP A 86 -13.91 7.56 9.57
N PRO A 87 -12.70 7.59 8.96
CA PRO A 87 -12.41 6.81 7.77
C PRO A 87 -12.53 5.30 8.02
N ILE A 88 -12.69 4.89 9.29
CA ILE A 88 -12.80 3.52 9.79
C ILE A 88 -14.19 3.20 10.35
N SER A 89 -15.19 4.11 10.33
CA SER A 89 -16.56 3.75 10.82
C SER A 89 -17.31 2.74 9.95
N THR A 90 -16.72 2.33 8.84
CA THR A 90 -17.14 1.18 8.04
C THR A 90 -16.04 0.14 7.99
N GLU A 91 -15.48 -0.26 9.13
CA GLU A 91 -14.95 -1.63 9.17
C GLU A 91 -16.15 -2.57 9.03
N PRO A 92 -16.19 -3.44 8.01
CA PRO A 92 -17.10 -4.58 8.07
C PRO A 92 -16.71 -5.39 9.32
N ASP A 93 -17.70 -5.78 10.13
CA ASP A 93 -17.55 -6.56 11.37
C ASP A 93 -16.93 -7.97 11.16
N ASP A 94 -16.35 -8.24 9.99
CA ASP A 94 -15.87 -9.55 9.59
C ASP A 94 -14.34 -9.59 9.64
N ASP A 95 -13.83 -10.30 10.65
CA ASP A 95 -12.46 -10.80 10.83
C ASP A 95 -11.94 -11.65 9.63
N GLU A 96 -12.62 -11.65 8.48
CA GLU A 96 -12.23 -12.38 7.25
C GLU A 96 -11.11 -11.68 6.46
N HIS A 97 -10.68 -10.48 6.86
CA HIS A 97 -9.76 -9.65 6.07
C HIS A 97 -8.36 -9.46 6.66
N LEU A 98 -8.00 -10.21 7.71
CA LEU A 98 -6.62 -10.33 8.21
C LEU A 98 -5.74 -11.24 7.33
N THR A 99 -5.90 -11.16 6.01
CA THR A 99 -4.92 -11.74 5.08
C THR A 99 -3.87 -10.68 4.78
N PRO A 100 -2.60 -11.03 4.52
CA PRO A 100 -1.56 -10.06 4.16
C PRO A 100 -1.80 -9.39 2.77
N PHE A 101 -2.98 -9.58 2.18
CA PHE A 101 -3.35 -9.10 0.86
C PHE A 101 -4.49 -8.08 1.00
N ILE A 102 -4.25 -6.88 0.48
CA ILE A 102 -5.28 -5.84 0.35
C ILE A 102 -6.08 -6.17 -0.91
N ASP A 103 -7.40 -6.28 -0.78
CA ASP A 103 -8.30 -6.43 -1.93
C ASP A 103 -8.19 -5.19 -2.82
N PHE A 104 -8.10 -5.41 -4.14
CA PHE A 104 -8.02 -4.34 -5.14
C PHE A 104 -9.20 -3.37 -5.07
N ALA A 105 -10.37 -3.83 -4.63
CA ALA A 105 -11.55 -3.00 -4.43
C ALA A 105 -11.37 -1.90 -3.37
N TRP A 106 -10.35 -2.02 -2.50
CA TRP A 106 -10.05 -1.08 -1.42
C TRP A 106 -8.94 -0.09 -1.80
N LEU A 107 -8.28 -0.30 -2.94
CA LEU A 107 -7.33 0.67 -3.47
C LEU A 107 -8.10 1.78 -4.18
N PRO A 108 -7.70 3.06 -4.02
CA PRO A 108 -8.29 4.18 -4.75
C PRO A 108 -7.85 4.10 -6.22
N VAL A 109 -8.56 3.26 -6.98
CA VAL A 109 -8.30 2.94 -8.38
C VAL A 109 -9.17 3.82 -9.29
N ALA A 110 -8.54 4.60 -10.16
CA ALA A 110 -9.22 5.41 -11.17
C ALA A 110 -9.80 4.56 -12.28
N ASP A 111 -11.03 4.82 -12.71
CA ASP A 111 -11.59 4.16 -13.88
C ASP A 111 -10.78 4.54 -15.14
N SER A 112 -10.86 3.70 -16.17
CA SER A 112 -10.13 3.94 -17.43
C SER A 112 -10.47 5.32 -18.01
N GLY A 113 -9.45 6.18 -18.16
CA GLY A 113 -9.59 7.56 -18.66
C GLY A 113 -9.93 8.62 -17.60
N GLU A 114 -10.10 8.23 -16.34
CA GLU A 114 -10.35 9.16 -15.24
C GLU A 114 -9.05 9.81 -14.74
N THR A 115 -9.04 11.14 -14.63
CA THR A 115 -7.87 11.96 -14.22
C THR A 115 -8.07 12.62 -12.87
N ALA A 116 -8.74 11.92 -11.95
CA ALA A 116 -8.99 12.42 -10.61
C ALA A 116 -7.70 12.34 -9.76
N SER A 117 -7.32 13.46 -9.14
CA SER A 117 -6.04 13.63 -8.41
C SER A 117 -5.98 12.90 -7.05
N ASP A 118 -7.10 12.33 -6.62
CA ASP A 118 -7.31 11.60 -5.37
C ASP A 118 -7.14 10.08 -5.51
N LYS A 119 -7.06 9.57 -6.75
CA LYS A 119 -6.87 8.14 -7.05
C LYS A 119 -5.42 7.86 -7.44
N LEU A 120 -4.70 7.19 -6.53
CA LEU A 120 -3.24 6.99 -6.59
C LEU A 120 -2.80 5.91 -7.59
N VAL A 121 -3.70 5.01 -7.93
CA VAL A 121 -3.46 3.88 -8.83
C VAL A 121 -4.47 3.98 -9.96
N ARG A 122 -4.06 3.80 -11.21
CA ARG A 122 -4.99 3.81 -12.33
C ARG A 122 -5.45 2.38 -12.64
N ALA A 123 -6.70 2.16 -13.03
CA ALA A 123 -7.17 0.83 -13.44
C ALA A 123 -6.42 0.27 -14.65
N ASP A 124 -5.85 1.16 -15.46
CA ASP A 124 -4.99 0.88 -16.62
C ASP A 124 -3.49 0.88 -16.29
N ASP A 125 -3.10 0.93 -15.00
CA ASP A 125 -1.69 0.92 -14.62
C ASP A 125 -1.08 -0.46 -14.90
N PRO A 126 -0.13 -0.58 -15.84
CA PRO A 126 0.45 -1.86 -16.23
C PRO A 126 1.27 -2.52 -15.12
N ARG A 127 1.53 -1.82 -14.00
CA ARG A 127 2.21 -2.36 -12.82
C ARG A 127 1.27 -3.17 -11.92
N LEU A 128 -0.03 -3.09 -12.13
CA LEU A 128 -1.02 -3.97 -11.51
C LEU A 128 -1.08 -5.28 -12.31
N SER A 129 -0.02 -6.06 -12.15
CA SER A 129 0.47 -7.13 -13.04
C SER A 129 -0.46 -8.32 -13.30
N ASP A 130 -1.69 -8.32 -12.80
CA ASP A 130 -2.60 -9.48 -12.87
C ASP A 130 -3.69 -9.35 -13.94
N ARG A 131 -3.72 -8.24 -14.68
CA ARG A 131 -4.66 -8.05 -15.80
C ARG A 131 -3.99 -8.39 -17.13
N PRO A 132 -4.71 -9.07 -18.04
CA PRO A 132 -4.20 -9.27 -19.40
C PRO A 132 -3.98 -7.91 -20.08
N GLN A 133 -2.97 -7.86 -20.95
CA GLN A 133 -2.77 -6.70 -21.80
C GLN A 133 -3.38 -6.96 -23.17
N THR A 134 -4.21 -6.05 -23.63
CA THR A 134 -4.79 -6.12 -24.97
C THR A 134 -3.72 -5.78 -26.02
N MET A 135 -3.41 -6.71 -26.91
CA MET A 135 -2.40 -6.59 -27.95
C MET A 135 -2.93 -7.07 -29.31
N ASN A 136 -2.47 -6.46 -30.39
CA ASN A 136 -2.91 -6.82 -31.73
C ASN A 136 -2.16 -8.05 -32.27
N THR A 137 -2.89 -8.94 -32.91
CA THR A 137 -2.36 -10.18 -33.50
C THR A 137 -1.75 -9.96 -34.89
N ALA A 138 -0.57 -10.50 -35.13
CA ALA A 138 0.06 -10.49 -36.46
C ALA A 138 -0.38 -11.68 -37.35
N GLU A 139 -0.97 -12.71 -36.74
CA GLU A 139 -1.53 -13.90 -37.40
C GLU A 139 -2.72 -14.43 -36.60
N PRO A 140 -3.59 -15.29 -37.15
CA PRO A 140 -4.67 -15.90 -36.36
C PRO A 140 -4.07 -16.76 -35.24
N ILE A 141 -4.49 -16.53 -34.00
CA ILE A 141 -4.03 -17.28 -32.83
C ILE A 141 -5.17 -18.12 -32.27
N GLY A 142 -4.92 -19.41 -32.06
CA GLY A 142 -5.85 -20.30 -31.39
C GLY A 142 -5.92 -20.08 -29.88
N ALA A 143 -7.04 -20.47 -29.29
CA ALA A 143 -7.22 -20.48 -27.84
C ALA A 143 -6.19 -21.42 -27.16
N GLY A 144 -5.60 -20.95 -26.06
CA GLY A 144 -4.64 -21.72 -25.25
C GLY A 144 -3.21 -21.73 -25.79
N LEU A 145 -2.93 -21.02 -26.89
CA LEU A 145 -1.59 -20.94 -27.46
C LEU A 145 -0.71 -19.94 -26.71
N TYR A 146 0.57 -20.26 -26.65
CA TYR A 146 1.62 -19.36 -26.19
C TYR A 146 2.07 -18.45 -27.32
N VAL A 147 2.33 -17.19 -27.00
CA VAL A 147 2.70 -16.15 -27.96
C VAL A 147 3.97 -15.43 -27.55
N CYS A 148 4.66 -14.91 -28.56
CA CYS A 148 5.74 -13.96 -28.38
C CYS A 148 5.24 -12.55 -28.68
N VAL A 149 5.85 -11.56 -28.03
CA VAL A 149 5.64 -10.14 -28.33
C VAL A 149 6.81 -9.67 -29.19
N PHE A 150 6.52 -9.05 -30.33
CA PHE A 150 7.53 -8.52 -31.22
C PHE A 150 7.15 -7.13 -31.73
N ASP A 151 8.15 -6.37 -32.17
CA ASP A 151 7.95 -5.06 -32.78
C ASP A 151 7.74 -5.19 -34.29
N ASP A 152 6.58 -4.75 -34.77
CA ASP A 152 6.24 -4.66 -36.19
C ASP A 152 6.12 -3.18 -36.59
N GLY A 153 7.26 -2.57 -36.93
CA GLY A 153 7.31 -1.19 -37.42
C GLY A 153 6.94 -0.14 -36.37
N GLY A 154 7.27 -0.36 -35.10
CA GLY A 154 6.94 0.51 -33.97
C GLY A 154 5.62 0.17 -33.29
N VAL A 155 4.93 -0.90 -33.74
CA VAL A 155 3.70 -1.40 -33.13
C VAL A 155 3.98 -2.78 -32.53
N ALA A 156 3.81 -2.90 -31.21
CA ALA A 156 3.92 -4.20 -30.55
C ALA A 156 2.78 -5.12 -31.00
N ARG A 157 3.13 -6.29 -31.52
CA ARG A 157 2.18 -7.31 -31.97
C ARG A 157 2.54 -8.66 -31.37
N ILE A 158 1.56 -9.56 -31.43
CA ILE A 158 1.73 -10.94 -30.97
C ILE A 158 1.64 -11.94 -32.13
N THR A 159 2.47 -12.97 -32.08
CA THR A 159 2.46 -14.12 -33.00
C THR A 159 2.73 -15.39 -32.18
N ALA A 160 2.42 -16.57 -32.72
CA ALA A 160 2.61 -17.83 -32.01
C ALA A 160 4.10 -18.03 -31.68
N ALA A 161 4.38 -18.33 -30.41
CA ALA A 161 5.74 -18.61 -29.95
C ALA A 161 6.25 -19.92 -30.56
N HIS A 162 7.53 -20.01 -30.90
CA HIS A 162 8.04 -21.15 -31.65
C HIS A 162 9.50 -21.48 -31.35
N ALA A 163 9.78 -22.72 -30.94
CA ALA A 163 11.12 -23.11 -30.55
C ALA A 163 12.14 -23.15 -31.71
N ASN A 164 11.72 -23.20 -32.98
CA ASN A 164 12.67 -23.10 -34.10
C ASN A 164 13.03 -21.65 -34.46
N ASP A 165 12.48 -20.65 -33.75
CA ASP A 165 12.81 -19.25 -33.97
C ASP A 165 13.25 -18.59 -32.67
N THR A 166 14.53 -18.26 -32.60
CA THR A 166 15.16 -17.62 -31.44
C THR A 166 14.58 -16.24 -31.10
N ASN A 167 13.87 -15.60 -32.01
CA ASN A 167 13.23 -14.30 -31.76
C ASN A 167 11.77 -14.44 -31.32
N HIS A 168 11.19 -15.64 -31.37
CA HIS A 168 9.78 -15.91 -31.02
C HIS A 168 9.67 -16.76 -29.75
N ALA A 169 10.37 -16.34 -28.71
CA ALA A 169 10.26 -16.94 -27.38
C ALA A 169 8.87 -16.72 -26.77
N ALA A 170 8.38 -17.67 -25.97
CA ALA A 170 7.09 -17.51 -25.32
C ALA A 170 7.17 -16.44 -24.23
N MET A 171 6.26 -15.47 -24.28
CA MET A 171 6.19 -14.34 -23.33
C MET A 171 4.81 -14.20 -22.69
N ALA A 172 3.77 -14.64 -23.38
CA ALA A 172 2.41 -14.62 -22.88
C ALA A 172 1.63 -15.83 -23.42
N PHE A 173 0.42 -16.03 -22.94
CA PHE A 173 -0.56 -16.94 -23.52
C PHE A 173 -1.89 -16.24 -23.76
N ILE A 174 -2.70 -16.80 -24.65
CA ILE A 174 -4.06 -16.30 -24.93
C ILE A 174 -5.07 -17.38 -24.57
N ILE A 175 -6.23 -16.98 -24.04
CA ILE A 175 -7.30 -17.91 -23.66
C ILE A 175 -8.40 -18.01 -24.71
N ASP A 176 -8.54 -17.00 -25.58
CA ASP A 176 -9.54 -16.96 -26.62
C ASP A 176 -8.88 -17.00 -28.00
N SER A 177 -9.56 -17.61 -28.97
CA SER A 177 -9.10 -17.59 -30.35
C SER A 177 -9.37 -16.22 -30.96
N VAL A 178 -8.36 -15.65 -31.62
CA VAL A 178 -8.42 -14.32 -32.20
C VAL A 178 -7.98 -14.39 -33.67
N GLY A 179 -8.65 -13.61 -34.52
CA GLY A 179 -8.39 -13.55 -35.96
C GLY A 179 -7.10 -12.79 -36.29
N TYR A 180 -6.95 -12.43 -37.56
CA TYR A 180 -5.80 -11.66 -38.05
C TYR A 180 -6.01 -10.16 -37.78
N HIS A 181 -5.03 -9.50 -37.16
CA HIS A 181 -5.07 -8.06 -36.84
C HIS A 181 -6.24 -7.68 -35.92
N GLU A 182 -6.67 -8.64 -35.10
CA GLU A 182 -7.66 -8.43 -34.06
C GLU A 182 -6.97 -8.30 -32.69
N ASP A 183 -7.64 -7.60 -31.78
CA ASP A 183 -7.15 -7.38 -30.42
C ASP A 183 -7.35 -8.64 -29.57
N ALA A 184 -6.30 -9.04 -28.86
CA ALA A 184 -6.27 -10.23 -28.02
C ALA A 184 -5.78 -9.88 -26.61
N ASP A 185 -6.38 -10.51 -25.61
CA ASP A 185 -5.95 -10.39 -24.22
C ASP A 185 -4.79 -11.35 -23.94
N ALA A 186 -3.58 -10.80 -23.81
CA ALA A 186 -2.35 -11.53 -23.56
C ALA A 186 -2.03 -11.58 -22.05
N TYR A 187 -1.85 -12.80 -21.53
CA TYR A 187 -1.56 -13.07 -20.12
C TYR A 187 -0.08 -13.40 -19.94
N PHE A 188 0.65 -12.60 -19.16
CA PHE A 188 2.11 -12.72 -18.95
C PHE A 188 2.49 -13.59 -17.75
N ASP A 189 1.52 -13.94 -16.91
CA ASP A 189 1.66 -14.84 -15.77
C ASP A 189 0.32 -15.55 -15.53
N GLY A 190 0.31 -16.55 -14.66
CA GLY A 190 -0.87 -17.23 -14.18
C GLY A 190 -1.10 -18.60 -14.81
N VAL A 191 -2.35 -19.04 -14.80
CA VAL A 191 -2.72 -20.41 -15.23
C VAL A 191 -3.31 -20.38 -16.62
N ASN A 192 -2.63 -21.02 -17.58
CA ASN A 192 -3.22 -21.34 -18.87
C ASN A 192 -4.02 -22.64 -18.72
N ALA A 193 -5.33 -22.52 -18.54
CA ALA A 193 -6.21 -23.66 -18.28
C ALA A 193 -6.49 -24.55 -19.52
N ILE A 194 -6.04 -24.11 -20.70
CA ILE A 194 -6.33 -24.77 -21.98
C ILE A 194 -5.07 -24.91 -22.86
N ALA A 195 -3.90 -24.95 -22.23
CA ALA A 195 -2.62 -25.11 -22.91
C ALA A 195 -2.58 -26.40 -23.75
N GLN A 196 -2.02 -26.31 -24.95
CA GLN A 196 -1.96 -27.42 -25.91
C GLN A 196 -0.59 -28.10 -25.91
N LEU A 197 -0.56 -29.40 -25.63
CA LEU A 197 0.62 -30.25 -25.81
C LEU A 197 0.69 -30.83 -27.23
N THR A 198 1.89 -31.13 -27.69
CA THR A 198 2.11 -31.88 -28.94
C THR A 198 1.79 -33.38 -28.84
N THR A 199 1.61 -33.89 -27.63
CA THR A 199 1.34 -35.31 -27.36
C THR A 199 0.25 -35.43 -26.30
N THR A 200 -0.45 -36.56 -26.28
CA THR A 200 -1.47 -36.85 -25.27
C THR A 200 -0.82 -37.05 -23.89
N PRO A 201 -1.05 -36.17 -22.90
CA PRO A 201 -0.57 -36.33 -21.54
C PRO A 201 -1.24 -37.51 -20.82
N ALA A 202 -0.53 -38.08 -19.86
CA ALA A 202 -1.04 -39.03 -18.89
C ALA A 202 -1.17 -38.36 -17.50
N ALA A 203 -1.97 -38.94 -16.61
CA ALA A 203 -2.11 -38.44 -15.23
C ALA A 203 -0.77 -38.34 -14.48
N ALA A 204 0.22 -39.15 -14.85
CA ALA A 204 1.59 -39.12 -14.29
C ALA A 204 2.43 -37.92 -14.76
N ASP A 205 1.94 -37.11 -15.71
CA ASP A 205 2.63 -35.92 -16.21
C ASP A 205 2.35 -34.68 -15.37
N VAL A 206 1.39 -34.74 -14.43
CA VAL A 206 1.14 -33.65 -13.48
C VAL A 206 2.40 -33.40 -12.65
N GLY A 207 2.79 -32.13 -12.54
CA GLY A 207 4.00 -31.65 -11.88
C GLY A 207 5.24 -31.61 -12.76
N LYS A 208 5.20 -32.20 -13.96
CA LYS A 208 6.31 -32.11 -14.93
C LYS A 208 6.39 -30.70 -15.53
N THR A 209 7.62 -30.27 -15.80
CA THR A 209 7.92 -29.07 -16.57
C THR A 209 7.56 -29.28 -18.03
N VAL A 210 6.98 -28.25 -18.65
CA VAL A 210 6.73 -28.20 -20.09
C VAL A 210 7.63 -27.16 -20.73
N PHE A 211 8.03 -27.44 -21.97
CA PHE A 211 8.94 -26.63 -22.76
C PHE A 211 8.22 -26.07 -23.98
N LEU A 212 8.70 -24.94 -24.51
CA LEU A 212 8.23 -24.40 -25.78
C LEU A 212 8.44 -25.44 -26.89
N SER A 213 7.41 -25.64 -27.70
CA SER A 213 7.43 -26.64 -28.78
C SER A 213 8.00 -26.08 -30.08
N THR A 214 8.50 -26.98 -30.92
CA THR A 214 8.77 -26.75 -32.35
C THR A 214 7.50 -26.72 -33.20
N THR A 215 6.32 -26.88 -32.60
CA THR A 215 5.01 -26.57 -33.20
C THR A 215 4.56 -25.20 -32.69
N PRO A 216 4.27 -24.21 -33.55
CA PRO A 216 3.96 -22.84 -33.13
C PRO A 216 2.80 -22.77 -32.13
N GLY A 217 3.04 -22.12 -30.99
CA GLY A 217 2.09 -21.87 -29.91
C GLY A 217 1.89 -23.03 -28.92
N TYR A 218 2.44 -24.21 -29.20
CA TYR A 218 2.25 -25.40 -28.38
C TYR A 218 3.38 -25.55 -27.36
N VAL A 219 3.13 -26.39 -26.35
CA VAL A 219 4.14 -26.86 -25.41
C VAL A 219 4.44 -28.35 -25.61
N SER A 220 5.56 -28.81 -25.08
CA SER A 220 6.04 -30.19 -25.17
C SER A 220 6.56 -30.67 -23.81
N LEU A 221 6.37 -31.96 -23.52
CA LEU A 221 6.99 -32.62 -22.37
C LEU A 221 8.48 -32.91 -22.60
N THR A 222 8.88 -33.02 -23.86
CA THR A 222 10.27 -33.26 -24.25
C THR A 222 10.89 -31.94 -24.70
N PRO A 223 12.03 -31.52 -24.12
CA PRO A 223 12.71 -30.31 -24.56
C PRO A 223 13.18 -30.43 -26.01
N PRO A 224 13.18 -29.33 -26.78
CA PRO A 224 13.92 -29.23 -28.04
C PRO A 224 15.40 -29.62 -27.84
N SER A 225 16.03 -30.21 -28.87
CA SER A 225 17.39 -30.75 -28.77
C SER A 225 18.28 -30.50 -29.99
N ASP A 226 17.73 -29.95 -31.08
CA ASP A 226 18.51 -29.70 -32.28
C ASP A 226 19.22 -28.34 -32.18
N PRO A 227 20.44 -28.21 -32.76
CA PRO A 227 21.12 -26.93 -32.83
C PRO A 227 20.27 -25.86 -33.53
N GLY A 228 20.23 -24.67 -32.97
CA GLY A 228 19.41 -23.58 -33.48
C GLY A 228 18.01 -23.48 -32.88
N GLN A 229 17.62 -24.43 -32.01
CA GLN A 229 16.35 -24.37 -31.29
C GLN A 229 16.47 -23.60 -29.97
N LEU A 230 15.38 -22.96 -29.59
CA LEU A 230 15.20 -22.30 -28.32
C LEU A 230 14.74 -23.32 -27.27
N LEU A 231 15.57 -23.56 -26.26
CA LEU A 231 15.21 -24.29 -25.06
C LEU A 231 14.61 -23.30 -24.05
N GLN A 232 13.29 -23.34 -23.89
CA GLN A 232 12.58 -22.51 -22.93
C GLN A 232 11.59 -23.35 -22.12
N PRO A 233 11.77 -23.49 -20.80
CA PRO A 233 10.72 -23.95 -19.90
C PRO A 233 9.62 -22.89 -19.80
N VAL A 234 8.37 -23.29 -19.99
CA VAL A 234 7.20 -22.40 -20.01
C VAL A 234 6.39 -22.48 -18.72
N GLY A 235 6.48 -23.60 -18.00
CA GLY A 235 5.75 -23.78 -16.74
C GLY A 235 5.66 -25.24 -16.32
N ARG A 236 4.70 -25.53 -15.44
CA ARG A 236 4.42 -26.89 -14.94
C ARG A 236 2.96 -27.27 -15.11
N ILE A 237 2.72 -28.53 -15.45
CA ILE A 237 1.36 -29.08 -15.54
C ILE A 237 0.78 -29.19 -14.13
N ILE A 238 -0.35 -28.54 -13.88
CA ILE A 238 -1.09 -28.66 -12.61
C ILE A 238 -2.25 -29.66 -12.75
N LYS A 239 -2.78 -29.84 -13.96
CA LYS A 239 -3.88 -30.78 -14.23
C LYS A 239 -3.92 -31.20 -15.69
N VAL A 240 -4.29 -32.46 -15.92
CA VAL A 240 -4.60 -32.99 -17.26
C VAL A 240 -6.10 -32.87 -17.49
N VAL A 241 -6.50 -32.27 -18.61
CA VAL A 241 -7.92 -32.02 -18.93
C VAL A 241 -8.46 -33.14 -19.82
N SER A 242 -8.10 -33.13 -21.11
CA SER A 242 -8.53 -34.12 -22.08
C SER A 242 -7.77 -33.98 -23.40
N GLY A 243 -7.61 -35.07 -24.15
CA GLY A 243 -6.91 -35.01 -25.44
C GLY A 243 -5.49 -34.50 -25.25
N THR A 244 -5.11 -33.43 -25.93
CA THR A 244 -3.82 -32.74 -25.80
C THR A 244 -3.85 -31.55 -24.82
N THR A 245 -4.99 -31.29 -24.19
CA THR A 245 -5.20 -30.10 -23.34
C THR A 245 -4.78 -30.35 -21.89
N VAL A 246 -4.01 -29.41 -21.34
CA VAL A 246 -3.55 -29.38 -19.95
C VAL A 246 -3.75 -28.00 -19.33
N GLU A 247 -3.85 -27.95 -18.01
CA GLU A 247 -3.72 -26.72 -17.24
C GLU A 247 -2.26 -26.56 -16.84
N VAL A 248 -1.65 -25.44 -17.22
CA VAL A 248 -0.24 -25.12 -16.95
C VAL A 248 -0.18 -23.88 -16.07
N LEU A 249 0.48 -24.01 -14.91
CA LEU A 249 0.96 -22.84 -14.18
C LEU A 249 2.16 -22.29 -14.96
N THR A 250 1.92 -21.18 -15.64
CA THR A 250 2.88 -20.56 -16.53
C THR A 250 3.84 -19.74 -15.71
N VAL A 251 5.13 -20.00 -15.88
CA VAL A 251 6.22 -19.20 -15.34
C VAL A 251 7.25 -19.17 -16.46
N PHE A 252 7.34 -18.04 -17.17
CA PHE A 252 8.29 -17.91 -18.27
C PHE A 252 9.71 -17.89 -17.68
N GLU A 253 10.39 -19.02 -17.74
CA GLU A 253 11.74 -19.18 -17.19
C GLU A 253 12.82 -18.71 -18.19
N THR A 254 14.07 -18.86 -17.77
CA THR A 254 15.29 -18.63 -18.56
C THR A 254 15.26 -19.33 -19.92
N GLN A 255 15.77 -18.64 -20.93
CA GLN A 255 15.88 -19.11 -22.31
C GLN A 255 17.33 -19.50 -22.61
N PHE A 256 17.53 -20.65 -23.27
CA PHE A 256 18.85 -21.11 -23.70
C PHE A 256 18.85 -21.42 -25.18
N TYR A 257 19.94 -21.05 -25.85
CA TYR A 257 20.19 -21.40 -27.24
C TYR A 257 21.00 -22.70 -27.29
N LEU A 258 20.55 -23.65 -28.10
CA LEU A 258 21.18 -24.95 -28.30
C LEU A 258 22.16 -24.96 -29.48
#